data_AF-A0A3D1SD27-F1
#
_entry.id   AF-A0A3D1SD27-F1
#
_cell.length_a   1.000
_cell.length_b   1.000
_cell.length_c   1.000
_cell.angle_alpha   90.00
_cell.angle_beta   90.00
_cell.angle_gamma   90.00
#
_symmetry.space_group_name_H-M   'P 1'
#
loop_
_entity.id
_entity.type
_entity.pdbx_description
1 polymer ?
#
loop_
_entity_poly.entity_id
_entity_poly.type
_entity_poly.pdbx_seq_one_letter_code
_entity_poly.pdbx_strand_id
1 'polypeptide(L)' 'MMDSQKGMNTPSIIKFPFWRTTANNPKAFYVCLNFGESYAPKEIEERSVCIDADISDLLINM' A
#
# COMPACT_ATOMS: atom_id res chain seq x y z
N MET A 1 -6.39 -4.81 -1.40
CA MET A 1 -6.10 -4.31 -0.03
C MET A 1 -5.45 -2.95 -0.18
N MET A 2 -5.88 -1.96 0.59
CA MET A 2 -5.43 -0.56 0.44
C MET A 2 -4.76 -0.08 1.73
N ASP A 3 -3.46 0.21 1.69
CA ASP A 3 -2.69 0.78 2.79
C ASP A 3 -2.51 2.29 2.57
N SER A 4 -2.97 3.10 3.52
CA SER A 4 -2.82 4.55 3.54
C SER A 4 -2.49 4.99 4.97
N GLN A 5 -1.29 5.50 5.21
CA GLN A 5 -0.85 5.90 6.55
C GLN A 5 -1.02 7.41 6.76
N LYS A 6 -1.72 7.79 7.83
CA LYS A 6 -1.71 9.15 8.38
C LYS A 6 -1.23 9.04 9.84
N GLY A 7 0.07 9.24 10.05
CA GLY A 7 0.75 9.01 11.33
C GLY A 7 1.61 7.72 11.36
N MET A 8 2.64 7.69 12.24
CA MET A 8 3.62 6.61 12.36
C MET A 8 2.99 5.30 12.89
N ASN A 9 2.25 4.59 12.04
CA ASN A 9 1.85 3.22 12.33
C ASN A 9 3.03 2.30 12.01
N THR A 10 3.50 1.54 13.00
CA THR A 10 4.61 0.61 12.79
C THR A 10 4.26 -0.34 11.63
N PRO A 11 5.12 -0.51 10.60
CA PRO A 11 4.83 -1.33 9.40
C PRO A 11 4.34 -2.75 9.69
N SER A 12 4.65 -3.28 10.87
CA SER A 12 4.18 -4.57 11.37
C SER A 12 2.66 -4.69 11.56
N ILE A 13 1.94 -3.59 11.77
CA ILE A 13 0.51 -3.64 12.12
C ILE A 13 -0.37 -3.66 10.87
N ILE A 14 0.01 -2.96 9.79
CA ILE A 14 -0.84 -2.78 8.60
C ILE A 14 -0.17 -3.33 7.33
N LYS A 15 1.06 -2.88 7.05
CA LYS A 15 1.77 -3.18 5.80
C LYS A 15 2.09 -4.68 5.65
N PHE A 16 2.67 -5.31 6.67
CA PHE A 16 3.04 -6.74 6.59
C PHE A 16 1.85 -7.71 6.54
N PRO A 17 0.75 -7.50 7.29
CA PRO A 17 -0.46 -8.30 7.11
C PRO A 17 -1.04 -8.18 5.70
N PHE A 18 -1.07 -6.98 5.12
CA PHE A 18 -1.65 -6.77 3.79
C PHE A 18 -0.81 -7.42 2.70
N TRP A 19 0.51 -7.38 2.83
CA TRP A 19 1.41 -8.13 1.96
C TRP A 19 1.16 -9.64 2.06
N ARG A 20 1.08 -10.17 3.29
CA ARG A 20 0.86 -11.60 3.51
C ARG A 20 -0.47 -12.07 2.91
N THR A 21 -1.55 -11.30 3.09
CA THR A 21 -2.83 -11.69 2.52
C THR A 21 -2.85 -11.56 0.99
N THR A 22 -2.16 -10.56 0.42
CA THR A 22 -2.04 -10.44 -1.04
C THR A 22 -1.20 -11.58 -1.64
N ALA A 23 -0.13 -11.99 -0.96
CA ALA A 23 0.67 -13.15 -1.36
C ALA A 23 -0.15 -14.44 -1.31
N ASN A 24 -0.93 -14.64 -0.24
CA ASN A 24 -1.73 -15.86 -0.04
C ASN A 24 -3.03 -15.92 -0.86
N ASN A 25 -3.50 -14.80 -1.40
CA ASN A 25 -4.69 -14.75 -2.25
C ASN A 25 -4.31 -14.24 -3.65
N PRO A 26 -4.15 -15.13 -4.65
CA PRO A 26 -3.81 -14.74 -6.02
C PRO A 26 -4.81 -13.78 -6.68
N LYS A 27 -6.06 -13.75 -6.19
CA LYS A 27 -7.11 -12.83 -6.67
C LYS A 27 -7.05 -11.45 -6.01
N ALA A 28 -6.26 -11.29 -4.96
CA ALA A 28 -6.08 -10.00 -4.30
C ALA A 28 -5.07 -9.14 -5.06
N PHE A 29 -5.31 -7.84 -5.00
CA PHE A 29 -4.44 -6.79 -5.54
C PHE A 29 -4.08 -5.83 -4.40
N TYR A 30 -2.82 -5.42 -4.32
CA TYR A 30 -2.33 -4.50 -3.29
C TYR A 30 -2.26 -3.07 -3.83
N VAL A 31 -2.73 -2.11 -3.05
CA VAL A 31 -2.62 -0.68 -3.36
C VAL A 31 -1.96 0.00 -2.17
N CYS A 32 -0.80 0.62 -2.39
CA CYS A 32 -0.10 1.41 -1.39
C CYS A 32 -0.15 2.87 -1.81
N LEU A 33 -0.79 3.72 -1.01
CA LEU A 33 -0.77 5.16 -1.18
C LEU A 33 -0.05 5.76 0.04
N ASN A 34 1.24 6.04 -0.12
CA ASN A 34 2.04 6.59 0.97
C ASN A 34 3.22 7.41 0.43
N PHE A 35 3.29 8.69 0.80
CA PHE A 35 4.35 9.59 0.36
C PHE A 35 5.70 9.19 0.97
N GLY A 36 6.71 8.94 0.12
CA GLY A 36 8.07 8.55 0.51
C GLY A 36 8.25 7.09 0.93
N GLU A 37 7.17 6.29 1.02
CA GLU A 37 7.23 4.88 1.46
C GLU A 37 6.30 3.94 0.65
N SER A 38 5.99 4.29 -0.60
CA SER A 38 5.18 3.45 -1.48
C SER A 38 6.03 2.38 -2.16
N TYR A 39 5.94 1.14 -1.67
CA TYR A 39 6.57 -0.01 -2.29
C TYR A 39 5.89 -1.32 -1.89
N ALA A 40 6.05 -2.32 -2.75
CA ALA A 40 5.60 -3.68 -2.54
C ALA A 40 6.80 -4.64 -2.60
N PRO A 41 6.74 -5.79 -1.90
CA PRO A 41 7.78 -6.80 -2.01
C PRO A 41 7.63 -7.56 -3.34
N LYS A 42 8.74 -8.11 -3.83
CA LYS A 42 8.85 -8.71 -5.17
C LYS A 42 7.80 -9.78 -5.45
N GLU A 43 7.39 -10.51 -4.42
CA GLU A 43 6.42 -11.60 -4.49
C GLU A 43 5.00 -11.15 -4.90
N ILE A 44 4.67 -9.87 -4.72
CA ILE A 44 3.35 -9.31 -5.08
C ILE A 44 3.45 -8.10 -6.01
N GLU A 45 4.65 -7.77 -6.50
CA GLU A 45 4.92 -6.58 -7.30
C GLU A 45 4.02 -6.50 -8.55
N GLU A 46 3.87 -7.62 -9.27
CA GLU A 46 2.99 -7.71 -10.46
C GLU A 46 1.49 -7.50 -10.16
N ARG A 47 1.10 -7.59 -8.89
CA ARG A 47 -0.28 -7.41 -8.41
C ARG A 47 -0.39 -6.22 -7.45
N SER A 48 0.48 -5.23 -7.65
CA SER A 48 0.56 -4.06 -6.79
C SER A 48 0.52 -2.76 -7.58
N VAL A 49 -0.16 -1.75 -7.03
CA VAL A 49 -0.06 -0.36 -7.44
C VAL A 49 0.46 0.44 -6.26
N CYS A 50 1.62 1.06 -6.43
CA CYS A 50 2.23 1.94 -5.43
C CYS A 50 2.17 3.38 -5.94
N ILE A 51 1.52 4.25 -5.18
CA ILE A 51 1.33 5.65 -5.50
C ILE A 51 2.10 6.46 -4.45
N ASP A 52 3.12 7.16 -4.91
CA ASP A 52 3.93 8.06 -4.10
C ASP A 52 3.37 9.48 -4.22
N ALA A 53 2.40 9.81 -3.36
CA ALA A 53 1.74 11.11 -3.37
C ALA A 53 1.21 11.47 -1.98
N ASP A 54 1.12 12.77 -1.70
CA ASP A 54 0.35 13.26 -0.55
C ASP A 54 -1.14 13.01 -0.83
N ILE A 55 -1.81 12.38 0.13
CA ILE A 55 -3.25 12.09 0.03
C ILE A 55 -4.08 13.38 -0.04
N SER A 56 -3.59 14.46 0.58
CA SER A 56 -4.20 15.78 0.55
C SER A 56 -4.24 16.32 -0.87
N ASP A 57 -3.14 16.17 -1.62
CA ASP A 57 -3.06 16.62 -3.01
C ASP A 57 -3.98 15.83 -3.95
N LEU A 58 -4.15 14.52 -3.70
CA LEU A 58 -5.08 13.68 -4.45
C LEU A 58 -6.55 13.99 -4.17
N LEU A 59 -6.90 14.27 -2.92
CA LEU A 59 -8.29 14.54 -2.54
C LEU A 59 -8.76 15.95 -2.93
N ILE A 60 -7.85 16.92 -2.99
CA ILE A 60 -8.17 18.31 -3.33
C ILE A 60 -8.31 18.52 -4.85
N ASN A 61 -7.66 17.70 -5.67
CA ASN A 61 -7.64 17.83 -7.14
C ASN A 61 -8.55 16.82 -7.88
N MET A 62 -9.45 16.13 -7.18
CA MET A 62 -10.48 15.26 -7.78
C MET A 62 -11.73 16.02 -8.19
#